data_AF-A0A914LDD7-F1
#
_entry.id   AF-A0A914LDD7-F1
#
_cell.length_a   1.000
_cell.length_b   1.000
_cell.length_c   1.000
_cell.angle_alpha   90.00
_cell.angle_beta   90.00
_cell.angle_gamma   90.00
#
_symmetry.space_group_name_H-M   'P 1'
#
loop_
_entity.id
_entity.type
_entity.pdbx_description
1 polymer ?
#
loop_
_entity_poly.entity_id
_entity_poly.type
_entity_poly.pdbx_seq_one_letter_code
_entity_poly.pdbx_strand_id
1 'polypeptide(L)'
;MDYLLDRYVFDYLPFQISDDLKKSISSSSMSVIKYADWFCKTQDVWNFFENHFTFLAAEIFYFLLFAFTLIHAIRLGGRYIYTWLGISWLIFSQEYLQLGKPAFDFQWHSQGLLSFCGGRIPISRVLGVRHVAMYSAVIFIERAIIPPAQENDSILEHLAYFGFYGLQCFAASILALIIKLPYDFLGTYFLWWTWDYGNPLTQEKIYGVPWILFAHDASLIAAFVFVLNLTRHFAAEETYNWKKFVEEFLIVGISARCALLFFTGMVASIILFGFFLSTRTMVLIVISVLILLVILPFCSIFEKHSFNPYWFDELSFVLCIHFIFLMMLVVFYNPIYVVSRGFHQPIGPCQEKTSLVKEKLGSEMEKSGLEKLFSFTKDIKKSTYFCLNGTGSEYFDFHCVPGGKPVIDDYIVEWYTICGKESNYDYQWEYIYLIWFLCIHGSIILYQAASKSWGTEQSNVKKKNN
;
A
#
# COMPACT_ATOMS: atom_id res chain seq x y z
N MET A 1 -36.54 7.43 -6.98
CA MET A 1 -36.27 8.10 -5.69
C MET A 1 -37.42 9.00 -5.27
N ASP A 2 -38.05 9.73 -6.19
CA ASP A 2 -39.28 10.50 -5.89
C ASP A 2 -40.34 9.62 -5.19
N TYR A 3 -40.56 8.40 -5.70
CA TYR A 3 -41.47 7.44 -5.06
C TYR A 3 -41.06 7.00 -3.63
N LEU A 4 -39.76 7.03 -3.29
CA LEU A 4 -39.28 6.66 -1.95
C LEU A 4 -39.46 7.83 -0.98
N LEU A 5 -39.13 9.05 -1.40
CA LEU A 5 -39.34 10.24 -0.57
C LEU A 5 -40.82 10.54 -0.37
N ASP A 6 -41.65 10.39 -1.42
CA ASP A 6 -43.10 10.53 -1.28
C ASP A 6 -43.64 9.51 -0.26
N ARG A 7 -43.32 8.23 -0.42
CA ARG A 7 -43.87 7.15 0.41
C ARG A 7 -43.35 7.12 1.85
N TYR A 8 -42.10 7.50 2.09
CA TYR A 8 -41.45 7.33 3.40
C TYR A 8 -41.19 8.64 4.14
N VAL A 9 -41.26 9.79 3.47
CA VAL A 9 -40.98 11.10 4.10
C VAL A 9 -42.18 12.03 3.96
N PHE A 10 -42.62 12.32 2.73
CA PHE A 10 -43.63 13.35 2.51
C PHE A 10 -45.03 12.93 2.98
N ASP A 11 -45.39 11.65 2.89
CA ASP A 11 -46.69 11.13 3.37
C ASP A 11 -46.89 11.22 4.90
N TYR A 12 -45.81 11.36 5.67
CA TYR A 12 -45.85 11.43 7.13
C TYR A 12 -45.76 12.86 7.69
N LEU A 13 -45.64 13.87 6.83
CA LEU A 13 -45.55 15.25 7.27
C LEU A 13 -46.94 15.84 7.54
N PRO A 14 -47.15 16.53 8.69
CA PRO A 14 -48.47 17.03 9.08
C PRO A 14 -48.92 18.27 8.29
N PHE A 15 -48.20 18.67 7.24
CA PHE A 15 -48.47 19.83 6.41
C PHE A 15 -48.24 19.52 4.92
N GLN A 16 -49.02 20.19 4.05
CA GLN A 16 -48.85 20.07 2.60
C GLN A 16 -47.61 20.84 2.15
N ILE A 17 -46.69 20.13 1.51
CA ILE A 17 -45.49 20.71 0.87
C ILE A 17 -45.84 21.04 -0.58
N SER A 18 -45.44 22.23 -1.04
CA SER A 18 -45.59 22.61 -2.45
C SER A 18 -44.74 21.73 -3.37
N ASP A 19 -45.21 21.49 -4.59
CA ASP A 19 -44.50 20.62 -5.55
C ASP A 19 -43.09 21.12 -5.89
N ASP A 20 -42.87 22.45 -5.89
CA ASP A 20 -41.56 23.04 -6.10
C ASP A 20 -40.60 22.74 -4.94
N LEU A 21 -41.10 22.76 -3.70
CA LEU A 21 -40.31 22.42 -2.52
C LEU A 21 -40.02 20.91 -2.47
N LYS A 22 -40.98 20.05 -2.85
CA LYS A 22 -40.75 18.60 -3.01
C LYS A 22 -39.64 18.31 -4.02
N LYS A 23 -39.68 18.97 -5.19
CA LYS A 23 -38.63 18.83 -6.22
C LYS A 23 -37.26 19.31 -5.71
N SER A 24 -37.22 20.44 -5.02
CA SER A 24 -35.98 20.95 -4.42
C SER A 24 -35.40 19.96 -3.40
N ILE A 25 -36.23 19.43 -2.51
CA ILE A 25 -35.81 18.44 -1.50
C ILE A 25 -35.32 17.17 -2.19
N SER A 26 -36.07 16.64 -3.18
CA SER A 26 -35.65 15.45 -3.92
C SER A 26 -34.31 15.64 -4.63
N SER A 27 -34.10 16.79 -5.27
CA SER A 27 -32.82 17.12 -5.92
C SER A 27 -31.66 17.20 -4.92
N SER A 28 -31.87 17.85 -3.77
CA SER A 28 -30.86 17.91 -2.70
C SER A 28 -30.57 16.53 -2.11
N SER A 29 -31.59 15.72 -1.82
CA SER A 29 -31.44 14.34 -1.34
C SER A 29 -30.69 13.48 -2.35
N MET A 30 -30.99 13.59 -3.64
CA MET A 30 -30.26 12.90 -4.70
C MET A 30 -28.79 13.31 -4.76
N SER A 31 -28.49 14.59 -4.52
CA SER A 31 -27.11 15.08 -4.46
C SER A 31 -26.37 14.47 -3.27
N VAL A 32 -26.98 14.46 -2.08
CA VAL A 32 -26.41 13.81 -0.87
C VAL A 32 -26.19 12.32 -1.10
N ILE A 33 -27.15 11.60 -1.68
CA ILE A 33 -27.02 10.16 -1.99
C ILE A 33 -25.88 9.93 -2.98
N LYS A 34 -25.75 10.76 -4.04
CA LYS A 34 -24.63 10.66 -4.99
C LYS A 34 -23.28 10.89 -4.31
N TYR A 35 -23.17 11.87 -3.41
CA TYR A 35 -21.95 12.09 -2.65
C TYR A 35 -21.65 10.94 -1.68
N ALA A 36 -22.67 10.38 -1.03
CA ALA A 36 -22.51 9.24 -0.14
C ALA A 36 -22.09 7.98 -0.90
N ASP A 37 -22.74 7.68 -2.03
CA ASP A 37 -22.40 6.56 -2.93
C ASP A 37 -21.00 6.72 -3.52
N TRP A 38 -20.63 7.95 -3.92
CA TRP A 38 -19.26 8.23 -4.34
C TRP A 38 -18.27 8.11 -3.18
N PHE A 39 -18.62 8.52 -1.97
CA PHE A 39 -17.71 8.44 -0.84
C PHE A 39 -17.45 6.99 -0.42
N CYS A 40 -18.51 6.17 -0.31
CA CYS A 40 -18.44 4.79 0.15
C CYS A 40 -19.48 3.93 -0.60
N LYS A 41 -18.98 2.97 -1.38
CA LYS A 41 -19.79 1.91 -2.01
C LYS A 41 -19.70 0.62 -1.21
N THR A 42 -20.86 -0.01 -1.03
CA THR A 42 -20.98 -1.34 -0.42
C THR A 42 -21.30 -2.37 -1.49
N GLN A 43 -20.77 -3.58 -1.35
CA GLN A 43 -21.15 -4.72 -2.17
C GLN A 43 -22.05 -5.67 -1.38
N ASP A 44 -22.97 -6.36 -2.07
CA ASP A 44 -23.73 -7.46 -1.46
C ASP A 44 -22.77 -8.59 -1.06
N VAL A 45 -22.81 -8.94 0.24
CA VAL A 45 -21.91 -9.91 0.88
C VAL A 45 -22.03 -11.28 0.25
N TRP A 46 -23.25 -11.72 -0.08
CA TRP A 46 -23.48 -13.07 -0.62
C TRP A 46 -22.95 -13.19 -2.04
N ASN A 47 -23.27 -12.21 -2.89
CA ASN A 47 -22.72 -12.12 -4.23
C ASN A 47 -21.19 -11.99 -4.23
N PHE A 48 -20.61 -11.30 -3.24
CA PHE A 48 -19.16 -11.20 -3.09
C PHE A 48 -18.53 -12.53 -2.64
N PHE A 49 -19.16 -13.23 -1.69
CA PHE A 49 -18.73 -14.53 -1.21
C PHE A 49 -18.72 -15.57 -2.34
N GLU A 50 -19.76 -15.63 -3.17
CA GLU A 50 -19.86 -16.60 -4.26
C GLU A 50 -18.85 -16.36 -5.39
N ASN A 51 -18.59 -15.09 -5.72
CA ASN A 51 -17.78 -14.75 -6.90
C ASN A 51 -16.31 -14.49 -6.58
N HIS A 52 -15.99 -13.99 -5.38
CA HIS A 52 -14.65 -13.50 -5.05
C HIS A 52 -14.30 -13.68 -3.57
N PHE A 53 -14.58 -14.88 -3.04
CA PHE A 53 -14.36 -15.25 -1.65
C PHE A 53 -12.96 -14.89 -1.12
N THR A 54 -11.92 -15.14 -1.92
CA THR A 54 -10.53 -14.91 -1.49
C THR A 54 -10.28 -13.45 -1.12
N PHE A 55 -10.89 -12.52 -1.86
CA PHE A 55 -10.76 -11.10 -1.57
C PHE A 55 -11.58 -10.71 -0.34
N LEU A 56 -12.82 -11.19 -0.22
CA LEU A 56 -13.65 -10.98 0.98
C LEU A 56 -12.94 -11.47 2.25
N ALA A 57 -12.37 -12.69 2.20
CA ALA A 57 -11.62 -13.26 3.30
C ALA A 57 -10.39 -12.40 3.65
N ALA A 58 -9.65 -11.95 2.64
CA ALA A 58 -8.52 -11.05 2.83
C ALA A 58 -8.96 -9.71 3.45
N GLU A 59 -10.08 -9.13 3.05
CA GLU A 59 -10.55 -7.86 3.61
C GLU A 59 -10.90 -7.95 5.08
N ILE A 60 -11.68 -8.95 5.46
CA ILE A 60 -12.05 -9.19 6.86
C ILE A 60 -10.78 -9.47 7.67
N PHE A 61 -9.92 -10.34 7.17
CA PHE A 61 -8.69 -10.74 7.86
C PHE A 61 -7.74 -9.55 8.07
N TYR A 62 -7.46 -8.76 7.04
CA TYR A 62 -6.54 -7.62 7.16
C TYR A 62 -7.11 -6.47 7.97
N PHE A 63 -8.43 -6.28 7.98
CA PHE A 63 -9.07 -5.32 8.88
C PHE A 63 -8.88 -5.73 10.35
N LEU A 64 -8.99 -7.02 10.66
CA LEU A 64 -8.69 -7.55 12.00
C LEU A 64 -7.21 -7.37 12.37
N LEU A 65 -6.28 -7.67 11.45
CA LEU A 65 -4.85 -7.46 11.69
C LEU A 65 -4.51 -5.98 11.92
N PHE A 66 -5.13 -5.08 11.15
CA PHE A 66 -5.03 -3.64 11.35
C PHE A 66 -5.54 -3.21 12.73
N ALA A 67 -6.65 -3.77 13.20
CA ALA A 67 -7.14 -3.52 14.55
C ALA A 67 -6.13 -4.01 15.62
N PHE A 68 -5.50 -5.17 15.42
CA PHE A 68 -4.46 -5.66 16.34
C PHE A 68 -3.22 -4.76 16.37
N THR A 69 -2.77 -4.21 15.24
CA THR A 69 -1.65 -3.24 15.24
C THR A 69 -2.03 -1.95 15.96
N LEU A 70 -3.28 -1.51 15.86
CA LEU A 70 -3.79 -0.36 16.61
C LEU A 70 -3.85 -0.64 18.11
N ILE A 71 -4.37 -1.82 18.52
CA ILE A 71 -4.39 -2.23 19.93
C ILE A 71 -2.98 -2.25 20.51
N HIS A 72 -2.02 -2.80 19.76
CA HIS A 72 -0.61 -2.78 20.14
C HIS A 72 -0.10 -1.34 20.31
N ALA A 73 -0.38 -0.44 19.35
CA ALA A 73 0.04 0.96 19.41
C ALA A 73 -0.56 1.73 20.59
N ILE A 74 -1.85 1.51 20.90
CA ILE A 74 -2.55 2.12 22.03
C ILE A 74 -2.00 1.59 23.36
N ARG A 75 -1.80 0.27 23.46
CA ARG A 75 -1.33 -0.38 24.69
C ARG A 75 0.07 0.10 25.10
N LEU A 76 0.98 0.24 24.13
CA LEU A 76 2.32 0.77 24.40
C LEU A 76 2.32 2.30 24.56
N GLY A 77 1.38 2.99 23.90
CA GLY A 77 1.22 4.43 23.98
C GLY A 77 2.45 5.19 23.46
N GLY A 78 2.59 6.45 23.88
CA GLY A 78 3.75 7.27 23.54
C GLY A 78 4.01 7.39 22.04
N ARG A 79 5.25 7.14 21.60
CA ARG A 79 5.63 7.24 20.17
C ARG A 79 4.95 6.21 19.27
N TYR A 80 4.54 5.07 19.81
CA TYR A 80 3.95 3.99 19.03
C TYR A 80 2.63 4.42 18.35
N ILE A 81 1.78 5.19 19.06
CA ILE A 81 0.52 5.68 18.49
C ILE A 81 0.77 6.75 17.41
N TYR A 82 1.76 7.64 17.58
CA TYR A 82 2.07 8.64 16.56
C TYR A 82 2.71 8.00 15.33
N THR A 83 3.61 7.02 15.50
CA THR A 83 4.14 6.26 14.35
C THR A 83 3.02 5.56 13.59
N TRP A 84 2.06 4.94 14.30
CA TRP A 84 0.88 4.32 13.70
C TRP A 84 0.00 5.33 12.93
N LEU A 85 -0.22 6.51 13.50
CA LEU A 85 -0.96 7.61 12.84
C LEU A 85 -0.19 8.19 11.64
N GLY A 86 1.13 8.32 11.74
CA GLY A 86 2.02 8.77 10.67
C GLY A 86 2.00 7.85 9.46
N ILE A 87 2.05 6.54 9.69
CA ILE A 87 1.90 5.52 8.65
C ILE A 87 0.50 5.59 8.02
N SER A 88 -0.53 5.78 8.83
CA SER A 88 -1.89 5.98 8.30
C SER A 88 -1.92 7.20 7.37
N TRP A 89 -1.39 8.35 7.80
CA TRP A 89 -1.33 9.56 6.99
C TRP A 89 -0.51 9.35 5.71
N LEU A 90 0.61 8.63 5.77
CA LEU A 90 1.41 8.27 4.60
C LEU A 90 0.60 7.47 3.58
N ILE A 91 -0.11 6.42 4.02
CA ILE A 91 -0.95 5.58 3.15
C ILE A 91 -2.06 6.41 2.51
N PHE A 92 -2.83 7.16 3.30
CA PHE A 92 -3.89 8.03 2.78
C PHE A 92 -3.36 9.09 1.79
N SER A 93 -2.21 9.69 2.08
CA SER A 93 -1.58 10.69 1.20
C SER A 93 -1.14 10.08 -0.13
N GLN A 94 -0.65 8.84 -0.09
CA GLN A 94 -0.28 8.13 -1.30
C GLN A 94 -1.50 7.79 -2.15
N GLU A 95 -2.57 7.25 -1.56
CA GLU A 95 -3.79 6.96 -2.32
C GLU A 95 -4.38 8.24 -2.92
N TYR A 96 -4.37 9.34 -2.18
CA TYR A 96 -4.77 10.64 -2.70
C TYR A 96 -3.91 11.07 -3.91
N LEU A 97 -2.59 10.85 -3.86
CA LEU A 97 -1.70 11.17 -4.98
C LEU A 97 -2.01 10.31 -6.21
N GLN A 98 -2.24 9.00 -6.01
CA GLN A 98 -2.55 8.07 -7.11
C GLN A 98 -3.90 8.40 -7.76
N LEU A 99 -4.93 8.72 -6.97
CA LEU A 99 -6.21 9.19 -7.48
C LEU A 99 -6.11 10.54 -8.21
N GLY A 100 -5.32 11.47 -7.66
CA GLY A 100 -5.25 12.85 -8.17
C GLY A 100 -4.37 13.03 -9.40
N LYS A 101 -3.47 12.09 -9.69
CA LYS A 101 -2.46 12.20 -10.76
C LYS A 101 -2.41 10.88 -11.57
N PRO A 102 -3.01 10.84 -12.79
CA PRO A 102 -3.09 9.63 -13.62
C PRO A 102 -1.74 8.96 -13.96
N ALA A 103 -0.64 9.72 -13.90
CA ALA A 103 0.72 9.19 -14.10
C ALA A 103 1.14 8.18 -13.03
N PHE A 104 0.66 8.37 -11.81
CA PHE A 104 0.91 7.49 -10.66
C PHE A 104 -0.19 6.47 -10.46
N ASP A 105 -1.26 6.52 -11.27
CA ASP A 105 -2.31 5.50 -11.25
C ASP A 105 -1.93 4.33 -12.17
N PHE A 106 -1.50 3.24 -11.55
CA PHE A 106 -1.08 2.02 -12.23
C PHE A 106 -1.72 0.74 -11.67
N GLN A 107 -2.61 0.85 -10.68
CA GLN A 107 -3.20 -0.30 -10.00
C GLN A 107 -4.70 -0.11 -9.80
N TRP A 108 -5.48 -1.03 -10.35
CA TRP A 108 -6.94 -1.01 -10.39
C TRP A 108 -7.52 -2.08 -9.47
N HIS A 109 -8.36 -1.73 -8.51
CA HIS A 109 -8.87 -2.68 -7.52
C HIS A 109 -10.19 -3.28 -7.93
N SER A 110 -10.37 -4.55 -7.57
CA SER A 110 -11.70 -5.13 -7.47
C SER A 110 -12.52 -4.41 -6.40
N GLN A 111 -13.84 -4.42 -6.55
CA GLN A 111 -14.71 -3.86 -5.54
C GLN A 111 -14.59 -4.72 -4.27
N GLY A 112 -14.21 -4.08 -3.16
CA GLY A 112 -14.29 -4.67 -1.83
C GLY A 112 -15.68 -4.50 -1.21
N LEU A 113 -15.90 -5.18 -0.09
CA LEU A 113 -17.08 -5.07 0.76
C LEU A 113 -17.41 -3.61 1.07
N LEU A 114 -16.38 -2.83 1.39
CA LEU A 114 -16.41 -1.37 1.52
C LEU A 114 -15.34 -0.77 0.64
N SER A 115 -15.75 0.05 -0.32
CA SER A 115 -14.84 0.71 -1.25
C SER A 115 -15.09 2.22 -1.28
N PHE A 116 -14.03 3.01 -1.06
CA PHE A 116 -14.07 4.46 -1.06
C PHE A 116 -13.86 5.06 -2.45
N CYS A 117 -14.19 6.34 -2.60
CA CYS A 117 -13.90 7.17 -3.79
C CYS A 117 -14.43 6.56 -5.10
N GLY A 118 -15.73 6.26 -5.14
CA GLY A 118 -16.45 5.78 -6.31
C GLY A 118 -16.36 4.26 -6.49
N GLY A 119 -15.84 3.54 -5.49
CA GLY A 119 -15.53 2.11 -5.59
C GLY A 119 -14.08 1.83 -6.00
N ARG A 120 -13.19 2.83 -5.87
CA ARG A 120 -11.82 2.77 -6.39
C ARG A 120 -10.80 2.24 -5.39
N ILE A 121 -11.01 2.49 -4.10
CA ILE A 121 -10.09 2.13 -3.02
C ILE A 121 -10.81 1.21 -2.02
N PRO A 122 -10.52 -0.10 -2.01
CA PRO A 122 -11.07 -1.01 -1.02
C PRO A 122 -10.52 -0.69 0.38
N ILE A 123 -11.32 -0.93 1.42
CA ILE A 123 -10.95 -0.63 2.80
C ILE A 123 -9.67 -1.37 3.22
N SER A 124 -9.51 -2.61 2.77
CA SER A 124 -8.35 -3.48 3.05
C SER A 124 -7.02 -2.93 2.56
N ARG A 125 -7.04 -2.03 1.58
CA ARG A 125 -5.83 -1.38 1.05
C ARG A 125 -5.33 -0.26 1.96
N VAL A 126 -6.25 0.52 2.53
CA VAL A 126 -5.91 1.68 3.37
C VAL A 126 -5.78 1.28 4.83
N LEU A 127 -6.73 0.47 5.31
CA LEU A 127 -6.85 -0.01 6.68
C LEU A 127 -6.67 -1.53 6.72
N GLY A 128 -5.50 -1.99 6.25
CA GLY A 128 -5.20 -3.41 6.19
C GLY A 128 -3.73 -3.70 6.00
N VAL A 129 -3.39 -4.51 5.00
CA VAL A 129 -2.05 -5.14 4.87
C VAL A 129 -0.91 -4.14 4.82
N ARG A 130 -1.09 -2.98 4.17
CA ARG A 130 -0.02 -1.98 4.02
C ARG A 130 0.36 -1.41 5.38
N HIS A 131 -0.66 -1.14 6.19
CA HIS A 131 -0.48 -0.68 7.55
C HIS A 131 0.20 -1.76 8.40
N VAL A 132 -0.30 -3.00 8.33
CA VAL A 132 0.28 -4.15 9.05
C VAL A 132 1.75 -4.35 8.71
N ALA A 133 2.11 -4.35 7.42
CA ALA A 133 3.47 -4.53 6.95
C ALA A 133 4.39 -3.38 7.38
N MET A 134 3.97 -2.13 7.12
CA MET A 134 4.78 -0.95 7.45
C MET A 134 4.97 -0.80 8.96
N TYR A 135 3.89 -0.80 9.74
CA TYR A 135 3.96 -0.59 11.18
C TYR A 135 4.77 -1.69 11.86
N SER A 136 4.49 -2.97 11.54
CA SER A 136 5.24 -4.07 12.15
C SER A 136 6.72 -3.98 11.80
N ALA A 137 7.07 -3.74 10.53
CA ALA A 137 8.46 -3.64 10.11
C ALA A 137 9.22 -2.51 10.82
N VAL A 138 8.62 -1.32 10.93
CA VAL A 138 9.22 -0.18 11.64
C VAL A 138 9.47 -0.54 13.10
N ILE A 139 8.46 -1.08 13.79
CA ILE A 139 8.60 -1.41 15.22
C ILE A 139 9.60 -2.54 15.47
N PHE A 140 9.61 -3.60 14.66
CA PHE A 140 10.59 -4.68 14.80
C PHE A 140 12.02 -4.17 14.64
N ILE A 141 12.26 -3.29 13.68
CA ILE A 141 13.59 -2.74 13.39
C ILE A 141 14.01 -1.68 14.41
N GLU A 142 13.11 -0.79 14.84
CA GLU A 142 13.39 0.18 15.92
C GLU A 142 13.80 -0.54 17.21
N ARG A 143 13.20 -1.69 17.52
CA ARG A 143 13.58 -2.51 18.68
C ARG A 143 14.88 -3.29 18.46
N ALA A 144 15.13 -3.77 17.25
CA ALA A 144 16.32 -4.57 16.95
C ALA A 144 17.60 -3.73 16.78
N ILE A 145 17.47 -2.48 16.30
CA ILE A 145 18.59 -1.59 16.02
C ILE A 145 18.43 -0.36 16.89
N ILE A 146 19.11 -0.34 18.03
CA ILE A 146 19.07 0.79 18.95
C ILE A 146 20.29 1.66 18.67
N PRO A 147 20.14 2.97 18.44
CA PRO A 147 21.29 3.86 18.32
C PRO A 147 22.06 3.90 19.66
N PRO A 148 23.40 4.07 19.62
CA PRO A 148 24.20 4.20 20.84
C PRO A 148 23.70 5.40 21.67
N ALA A 149 23.89 5.37 23.00
CA ALA A 149 23.50 6.51 23.85
C ALA A 149 24.33 7.76 23.49
N GLN A 150 23.69 8.93 23.47
CA GLN A 150 24.36 10.21 23.23
C GLN A 150 25.23 10.53 24.45
N GLU A 151 26.56 10.46 24.29
CA GLU A 151 27.50 10.78 25.37
C GLU A 151 28.13 12.17 25.15
N ASN A 152 28.35 12.64 23.91
CA ASN A 152 28.86 13.99 23.63
C ASN A 152 28.28 14.63 22.34
N ASP A 153 28.16 15.96 22.32
CA ASP A 153 27.75 16.73 21.12
C ASP A 153 28.88 16.87 20.07
N SER A 154 29.52 15.77 19.71
CA SER A 154 30.54 15.75 18.65
C SER A 154 29.92 15.56 17.27
N ILE A 155 30.53 16.16 16.24
CA ILE A 155 30.12 15.98 14.82
C ILE A 155 30.22 14.50 14.42
N LEU A 156 31.18 13.76 15.00
CA LEU A 156 31.37 12.34 14.73
C LEU A 156 30.22 11.48 15.27
N GLU A 157 29.65 11.83 16.42
CA GLU A 157 28.45 11.17 16.95
C GLU A 157 27.25 11.42 16.04
N HIS A 158 27.02 12.65 15.59
CA HIS A 158 25.93 12.96 14.65
C HIS A 158 26.05 12.18 13.33
N LEU A 159 27.26 12.02 12.80
CA LEU A 159 27.53 11.18 11.62
C LEU A 159 27.25 9.70 11.89
N ALA A 160 27.56 9.20 13.08
CA ALA A 160 27.24 7.82 13.48
C ALA A 160 25.72 7.63 13.57
N TYR A 161 24.98 8.55 14.22
CA TYR A 161 23.52 8.52 14.28
C TYR A 161 22.87 8.53 12.89
N PHE A 162 23.36 9.38 11.99
CA PHE A 162 22.90 9.39 10.61
C PHE A 162 23.09 8.02 9.93
N GLY A 163 24.24 7.38 10.15
CA GLY A 163 24.50 6.01 9.69
C GLY A 163 23.53 4.98 10.28
N PHE A 164 23.24 5.06 11.58
CA PHE A 164 22.27 4.17 12.25
C PHE A 164 20.83 4.38 11.75
N TYR A 165 20.39 5.62 11.55
CA TYR A 165 19.07 5.92 10.98
C TYR A 165 18.96 5.44 9.52
N GLY A 166 20.05 5.57 8.75
CA GLY A 166 20.15 4.95 7.43
C GLY A 166 19.99 3.43 7.48
N LEU A 167 20.69 2.77 8.42
CA LEU A 167 20.56 1.32 8.59
C LEU A 167 19.14 0.90 8.96
N GLN A 168 18.51 1.59 9.93
CA GLN A 168 17.13 1.34 10.33
C GLN A 168 16.17 1.50 9.16
N CYS A 169 16.32 2.54 8.34
CA CYS A 169 15.40 2.79 7.24
C CYS A 169 15.51 1.71 6.15
N PHE A 170 16.72 1.27 5.81
CA PHE A 170 16.92 0.19 4.85
C PHE A 170 16.42 -1.16 5.38
N ALA A 171 16.70 -1.48 6.65
CA ALA A 171 16.24 -2.71 7.26
C ALA A 171 14.71 -2.77 7.38
N ALA A 172 14.07 -1.67 7.79
CA ALA A 172 12.60 -1.58 7.87
C ALA A 172 11.95 -1.73 6.49
N SER A 173 12.58 -1.18 5.44
CA SER A 173 12.10 -1.28 4.07
C SER A 173 12.15 -2.71 3.54
N ILE A 174 13.28 -3.40 3.75
CA ILE A 174 13.42 -4.81 3.35
C ILE A 174 12.42 -5.67 4.12
N LEU A 175 12.27 -5.45 5.44
CA LEU A 175 11.37 -6.24 6.25
C LEU A 175 9.90 -6.05 5.84
N ALA A 176 9.50 -4.82 5.56
CA ALA A 176 8.15 -4.54 5.07
C ALA A 176 7.88 -5.17 3.70
N LEU A 177 8.88 -5.16 2.80
CA LEU A 177 8.79 -5.87 1.52
C LEU A 177 8.62 -7.37 1.73
N ILE A 178 9.39 -7.99 2.62
CA ILE A 178 9.28 -9.43 2.91
C ILE A 178 7.87 -9.78 3.43
N ILE A 179 7.31 -8.94 4.31
CA ILE A 179 5.95 -9.14 4.83
C ILE A 179 4.90 -9.00 3.71
N LYS A 180 5.05 -8.01 2.83
CA LYS A 180 4.05 -7.66 1.81
C LYS A 180 4.14 -8.48 0.52
N LEU A 181 5.32 -8.98 0.16
CA LEU A 181 5.59 -9.64 -1.12
C LEU A 181 4.63 -10.81 -1.44
N PRO A 182 4.36 -11.76 -0.52
CA PRO A 182 3.46 -12.87 -0.84
C PRO A 182 2.01 -12.39 -1.02
N TYR A 183 1.60 -11.35 -0.29
CA TYR A 183 0.30 -10.70 -0.51
C TYR A 183 0.21 -10.08 -1.90
N ASP A 184 1.27 -9.42 -2.38
CA ASP A 184 1.26 -8.78 -3.69
C ASP A 184 1.13 -9.81 -4.84
N PHE A 185 1.84 -10.94 -4.72
CA PHE A 185 1.73 -12.05 -5.66
C PHE A 185 0.33 -12.66 -5.64
N LEU A 186 -0.22 -12.94 -4.45
CA LEU A 186 -1.56 -13.52 -4.34
C LEU A 186 -2.66 -12.59 -4.82
N GLY A 187 -2.55 -11.28 -4.58
CA GLY A 187 -3.59 -10.37 -5.04
C GLY A 187 -3.62 -10.16 -6.55
N THR A 188 -2.48 -10.31 -7.24
CA THR A 188 -2.49 -10.38 -8.71
C THR A 188 -3.02 -11.73 -9.19
N TYR A 189 -2.60 -12.83 -8.55
CA TYR A 189 -3.02 -14.19 -8.89
C TYR A 189 -4.54 -14.42 -8.73
N PHE A 190 -5.13 -13.88 -7.66
CA PHE A 190 -6.56 -13.95 -7.34
C PHE A 190 -7.34 -12.68 -7.75
N LEU A 191 -6.79 -11.84 -8.64
CA LEU A 191 -7.47 -10.67 -9.21
C LEU A 191 -8.08 -9.70 -8.19
N TRP A 192 -7.47 -9.57 -7.00
CA TRP A 192 -7.82 -8.54 -6.01
C TRP A 192 -7.58 -7.16 -6.58
N TRP A 193 -6.57 -7.04 -7.45
CA TRP A 193 -6.34 -5.90 -8.31
C TRP A 193 -5.71 -6.33 -9.62
N THR A 194 -5.78 -5.45 -10.60
CA THR A 194 -5.10 -5.53 -11.87
C THR A 194 -4.12 -4.38 -12.04
N TRP A 195 -3.12 -4.59 -12.87
CA TRP A 195 -2.12 -3.57 -13.20
C TRP A 195 -2.51 -2.87 -14.48
N ASP A 196 -2.12 -1.61 -14.63
CA ASP A 196 -2.31 -0.90 -15.88
C ASP A 196 -1.45 -1.53 -16.99
N TYR A 197 -2.06 -1.96 -18.08
CA TYR A 197 -1.35 -2.62 -19.18
C TYR A 197 -0.77 -1.62 -20.19
N GLY A 198 -1.27 -0.38 -20.18
CA GLY A 198 -0.83 0.70 -21.04
C GLY A 198 0.40 1.43 -20.54
N ASN A 199 0.77 1.25 -19.27
CA ASN A 199 1.87 1.97 -18.64
C ASN A 199 3.21 1.26 -18.87
N PRO A 200 4.24 1.92 -19.43
CA PRO A 200 5.57 1.31 -19.60
C PRO A 200 6.21 0.84 -18.29
N LEU A 201 5.91 1.50 -17.16
CA LEU A 201 6.49 1.14 -15.85
C LEU A 201 5.99 -0.20 -15.32
N THR A 202 4.86 -0.68 -15.80
CA THR A 202 4.22 -1.93 -15.36
C THR A 202 4.40 -3.08 -16.34
N GLN A 203 5.13 -2.88 -17.44
CA GLN A 203 5.33 -3.93 -18.46
C GLN A 203 6.22 -5.06 -17.95
N GLU A 204 7.29 -4.73 -17.25
CA GLU A 204 8.18 -5.72 -16.66
C GLU A 204 7.61 -6.23 -15.33
N LYS A 205 7.19 -7.50 -15.31
CA LYS A 205 6.55 -8.15 -14.17
C LYS A 205 7.31 -9.39 -13.72
N ILE A 206 7.11 -9.76 -12.46
CA ILE A 206 7.51 -11.05 -11.87
C ILE A 206 6.27 -11.63 -11.20
N TYR A 207 5.83 -12.81 -11.63
CA TYR A 207 4.56 -13.42 -11.19
C TYR A 207 3.38 -12.43 -11.20
N GLY A 208 3.29 -11.64 -12.28
CA GLY A 208 2.23 -10.66 -12.49
C GLY A 208 2.43 -9.32 -11.77
N VAL A 209 3.34 -9.23 -10.81
CA VAL A 209 3.62 -8.00 -10.06
C VAL A 209 4.70 -7.17 -10.75
N PRO A 210 4.48 -5.87 -11.03
CA PRO A 210 5.47 -4.98 -11.61
C PRO A 210 6.71 -4.79 -10.72
N TRP A 211 7.90 -4.83 -11.31
CA TRP A 211 9.16 -4.60 -10.59
C TRP A 211 9.21 -3.24 -9.89
N ILE A 212 8.62 -2.21 -10.52
CA ILE A 212 8.56 -0.85 -9.97
C ILE A 212 7.91 -0.79 -8.59
N LEU A 213 6.98 -1.71 -8.28
CA LEU A 213 6.27 -1.73 -7.00
C LEU A 213 7.22 -1.95 -5.83
N PHE A 214 8.23 -2.80 -5.98
CA PHE A 214 9.17 -3.10 -4.89
C PHE A 214 10.05 -1.89 -4.57
N ALA A 215 10.53 -1.19 -5.59
CA ALA A 215 11.27 0.06 -5.40
C ALA A 215 10.37 1.16 -4.82
N HIS A 216 9.12 1.24 -5.29
CA HIS A 216 8.11 2.14 -4.76
C HIS A 216 7.93 1.95 -3.25
N ASP A 217 7.59 0.73 -2.81
CA ASP A 217 7.29 0.49 -1.40
C ASP A 217 8.53 0.59 -0.51
N ALA A 218 9.68 0.10 -0.97
CA ALA A 218 10.93 0.25 -0.21
C ALA A 218 11.32 1.71 -0.03
N SER A 219 11.27 2.53 -1.08
CA SER A 219 11.66 3.94 -0.98
C SER A 219 10.75 4.75 -0.07
N LEU A 220 9.44 4.48 -0.12
CA LEU A 220 8.46 5.17 0.71
C LEU A 220 8.72 4.90 2.19
N ILE A 221 8.96 3.63 2.55
CA ILE A 221 9.21 3.23 3.93
C ILE A 221 10.58 3.72 4.40
N ALA A 222 11.61 3.60 3.57
CA ALA A 222 12.95 4.10 3.87
C ALA A 222 12.90 5.61 4.16
N ALA A 223 12.28 6.38 3.27
CA ALA A 223 12.18 7.82 3.43
C ALA A 223 11.36 8.19 4.68
N PHE A 224 10.27 7.48 4.95
CA PHE A 224 9.46 7.72 6.15
C PHE A 224 10.25 7.48 7.43
N VAL A 225 10.88 6.31 7.58
CA VAL A 225 11.65 5.93 8.79
C VAL A 225 12.85 6.86 8.97
N PHE A 226 13.57 7.14 7.88
CA PHE A 226 14.74 7.99 7.92
C PHE A 226 14.37 9.41 8.39
N VAL A 227 13.37 10.04 7.76
CA VAL A 227 12.93 11.38 8.14
C VAL A 227 12.33 11.39 9.53
N LEU A 228 11.56 10.36 9.92
CA LEU A 228 11.01 10.22 11.27
C LEU A 228 12.10 10.23 12.33
N ASN A 229 13.12 9.39 12.19
CA ASN A 229 14.16 9.28 13.21
C ASN A 229 15.08 10.51 13.20
N LEU A 230 15.39 11.05 12.02
CA LEU A 230 16.16 12.28 11.90
C LEU A 230 15.44 13.48 12.54
N THR A 231 14.15 13.66 12.26
CA THR A 231 13.38 14.78 12.81
C THR A 231 13.14 14.61 14.30
N ARG A 232 12.89 13.39 14.80
CA ARG A 232 12.84 13.11 16.25
C ARG A 232 14.15 13.45 16.93
N HIS A 233 15.29 13.10 16.34
CA HIS A 233 16.60 13.39 16.93
C HIS A 233 16.83 14.89 17.13
N PHE A 234 16.43 15.73 16.16
CA PHE A 234 16.65 17.18 16.25
C PHE A 234 15.54 17.94 16.98
N ALA A 235 14.29 17.47 16.92
CA ALA A 235 13.13 18.23 17.37
C ALA A 235 12.43 17.64 18.60
N ALA A 236 12.64 16.36 18.93
CA ALA A 236 12.02 15.70 20.07
C ALA A 236 13.07 15.29 21.12
N GLU A 237 12.65 15.27 22.39
CA GLU A 237 13.46 14.73 23.49
C GLU A 237 13.67 13.22 23.31
N GLU A 238 14.76 12.62 23.79
CA GLU A 238 14.97 11.17 23.66
C GLU A 238 13.79 10.35 24.23
N THR A 239 13.21 10.81 25.34
CA THR A 239 12.04 10.19 25.97
C THR A 239 10.76 10.92 25.60
N TYR A 240 9.71 10.17 25.29
CA TYR A 240 8.39 10.74 25.00
C TYR A 240 7.83 11.54 26.17
N ASN A 241 7.38 12.76 25.89
CA ASN A 241 6.71 13.65 26.84
C ASN A 241 5.30 13.99 26.32
N TRP A 242 4.27 13.58 27.05
CA TRP A 242 2.86 13.77 26.63
C TRP A 242 2.48 15.24 26.43
N LYS A 243 3.17 16.17 27.11
CA LYS A 243 2.92 17.61 26.96
C LYS A 243 3.31 18.13 25.57
N LYS A 244 4.20 17.42 24.88
CA LYS A 244 4.72 17.74 23.55
C LYS A 244 4.08 16.91 22.44
N PHE A 245 2.84 16.45 22.65
CA PHE A 245 2.13 15.64 21.65
C PHE A 245 2.00 16.33 20.28
N VAL A 246 1.90 17.66 20.26
CA VAL A 246 1.83 18.45 19.02
C VAL A 246 3.13 18.32 18.22
N GLU A 247 4.29 18.31 18.89
CA GLU A 247 5.59 18.16 18.24
C GLU A 247 5.69 16.78 17.58
N GLU A 248 5.31 15.70 18.29
CA GLU A 248 5.31 14.34 17.73
C GLU A 248 4.32 14.21 16.56
N PHE A 249 3.14 14.85 16.65
CA PHE A 249 2.17 14.86 15.54
C PHE A 249 2.69 15.59 14.31
N LEU A 250 3.38 16.73 14.48
CA LEU A 250 4.00 17.47 13.39
C LEU A 250 5.16 16.68 12.77
N ILE A 251 5.99 16.06 13.60
CA ILE A 251 7.10 15.20 13.17
C ILE A 251 6.60 14.10 12.25
N VAL A 252 5.60 13.31 12.68
CA VAL A 252 5.10 12.21 11.84
C VAL A 252 4.43 12.70 10.55
N GLY A 253 3.80 13.88 10.61
CA GLY A 253 3.25 14.55 9.43
C GLY A 253 4.33 14.97 8.43
N ILE A 254 5.42 15.58 8.91
CA ILE A 254 6.58 15.95 8.09
C ILE A 254 7.18 14.69 7.46
N SER A 255 7.39 13.63 8.24
CA SER A 255 7.91 12.36 7.74
C SER A 255 7.04 11.77 6.64
N ALA A 256 5.71 11.75 6.81
CA ALA A 256 4.79 11.24 5.80
C ALA A 256 4.85 12.08 4.50
N ARG A 257 4.92 13.41 4.59
CA ARG A 257 4.98 14.29 3.43
C ARG A 257 6.33 14.22 2.72
N CYS A 258 7.44 14.21 3.46
CA CYS A 258 8.77 14.04 2.90
C CYS A 258 8.92 12.68 2.21
N ALA A 259 8.40 11.60 2.81
CA ALA A 259 8.41 10.28 2.19
C ALA A 259 7.71 10.26 0.83
N LEU A 260 6.56 10.94 0.71
CA LEU A 260 5.86 11.09 -0.56
C LEU A 260 6.66 11.89 -1.59
N LEU A 261 7.38 12.94 -1.18
CA LEU A 261 8.26 13.71 -2.07
C LEU A 261 9.43 12.85 -2.58
N PHE A 262 10.10 12.12 -1.68
CA PHE A 262 11.15 11.17 -2.05
C PHE A 262 10.66 10.12 -3.04
N PHE A 263 9.45 9.60 -2.81
CA PHE A 263 8.78 8.69 -3.74
C PHE A 263 8.63 9.32 -5.14
N THR A 264 8.06 10.52 -5.24
CA THR A 264 7.89 11.18 -6.54
C THR A 264 9.22 11.44 -7.25
N GLY A 265 10.26 11.79 -6.50
CA GLY A 265 11.62 11.96 -7.02
C GLY A 265 12.24 10.65 -7.51
N MET A 266 11.99 9.53 -6.82
CA MET A 266 12.47 8.21 -7.23
C MET A 266 11.79 7.75 -8.52
N VAL A 267 10.47 7.88 -8.62
CA VAL A 267 9.74 7.52 -9.85
C VAL A 267 10.21 8.39 -11.01
N ALA A 268 10.37 9.70 -10.79
CA ALA A 268 10.96 10.58 -11.79
C ALA A 268 12.34 10.07 -12.21
N SER A 269 13.21 9.70 -11.26
CA SER A 269 14.54 9.14 -11.55
C SER A 269 14.45 7.84 -12.36
N ILE A 270 13.57 6.90 -12.01
CA ILE A 270 13.42 5.65 -12.74
C ILE A 270 12.91 5.90 -14.16
N ILE A 271 11.99 6.86 -14.34
CA ILE A 271 11.56 7.28 -15.68
C ILE A 271 12.73 7.90 -16.47
N LEU A 272 13.55 8.74 -15.83
CA LEU A 272 14.73 9.36 -16.46
C LEU A 272 15.77 8.31 -16.88
N PHE A 273 16.09 7.36 -16.00
CA PHE A 273 17.09 6.33 -16.24
C PHE A 273 16.56 5.15 -17.05
N GLY A 274 15.23 4.97 -17.13
CA GLY A 274 14.56 3.84 -17.81
C GLY A 274 14.80 3.81 -19.31
N PHE A 275 15.37 4.90 -19.84
CA PHE A 275 15.91 4.97 -21.19
C PHE A 275 17.19 4.14 -21.40
N PHE A 276 18.00 3.97 -20.34
CA PHE A 276 19.32 3.34 -20.41
C PHE A 276 19.35 1.93 -19.82
N LEU A 277 18.53 1.63 -18.81
CA LEU A 277 18.46 0.31 -18.19
C LEU A 277 17.00 -0.17 -18.08
N SER A 278 16.82 -1.50 -18.14
CA SER A 278 15.53 -2.13 -17.85
C SER A 278 15.09 -1.83 -16.40
N THR A 279 13.78 -1.73 -16.19
CA THR A 279 13.22 -1.41 -14.85
C THR A 279 13.63 -2.48 -13.84
N ARG A 280 13.57 -3.75 -14.25
CA ARG A 280 14.05 -4.91 -13.49
C ARG A 280 15.50 -4.73 -13.04
N THR A 281 16.41 -4.35 -13.94
CA THR A 281 17.83 -4.20 -13.58
C THR A 281 18.02 -3.12 -12.51
N MET A 282 17.35 -1.98 -12.64
CA MET A 282 17.45 -0.93 -11.61
C MET A 282 16.91 -1.37 -10.27
N VAL A 283 15.74 -2.02 -10.25
CA VAL A 283 15.13 -2.50 -9.01
C VAL A 283 16.04 -3.52 -8.33
N LEU A 284 16.62 -4.45 -9.09
CA LEU A 284 17.58 -5.43 -8.56
C LEU A 284 18.84 -4.77 -8.00
N ILE A 285 19.37 -3.74 -8.66
CA ILE A 285 20.51 -2.96 -8.15
C ILE A 285 20.13 -2.27 -6.84
N VAL A 286 18.97 -1.60 -6.78
CA VAL A 286 18.49 -0.92 -5.57
C VAL A 286 18.34 -1.93 -4.43
N ILE A 287 17.64 -3.04 -4.65
CA ILE A 287 17.45 -4.08 -3.62
C ILE A 287 18.80 -4.67 -3.19
N SER A 288 19.71 -4.95 -4.12
CA SER A 288 21.04 -5.49 -3.80
C SER A 288 21.86 -4.53 -2.95
N VAL A 289 21.83 -3.22 -3.27
CA VAL A 289 22.48 -2.18 -2.47
C VAL A 289 21.85 -2.10 -1.09
N LEU A 290 20.51 -2.12 -0.99
CA LEU A 290 19.80 -2.14 0.30
C LEU A 290 20.22 -3.33 1.15
N ILE A 291 20.27 -4.54 0.58
CA ILE A 291 20.69 -5.75 1.27
C ILE A 291 22.14 -5.62 1.75
N LEU A 292 23.05 -5.14 0.90
CA LEU A 292 24.46 -4.96 1.26
C LEU A 292 24.64 -3.95 2.39
N LEU A 293 23.92 -2.83 2.35
CA LEU A 293 23.93 -1.80 3.39
C LEU A 293 23.35 -2.31 4.72
N VAL A 294 22.46 -3.30 4.68
CA VAL A 294 21.90 -3.93 5.88
C VAL A 294 22.82 -5.01 6.42
N ILE A 295 23.31 -5.94 5.58
CA ILE A 295 24.09 -7.11 6.03
C ILE A 295 25.41 -6.72 6.68
N LEU A 296 26.17 -5.79 6.08
CA LEU A 296 27.52 -5.44 6.57
C LEU A 296 27.48 -4.93 8.03
N PRO A 297 26.55 -4.03 8.41
CA PRO A 297 26.44 -3.59 9.80
C PRO A 297 25.66 -4.58 10.68
N PHE A 298 24.62 -5.26 10.14
CA PHE A 298 23.75 -6.15 10.94
C PHE A 298 24.52 -7.28 11.62
N CYS A 299 25.44 -7.92 10.90
CA CYS A 299 26.18 -9.07 11.44
C CYS A 299 26.93 -8.70 12.73
N SER A 300 27.48 -7.48 12.80
CA SER A 300 28.22 -7.00 13.98
C SER A 300 27.32 -6.61 15.17
N ILE A 301 26.08 -6.18 14.90
CA ILE A 301 25.12 -5.76 15.92
C ILE A 301 24.46 -6.99 16.56
N PHE A 302 24.12 -8.00 15.75
CA PHE A 302 23.37 -9.18 16.17
C PHE A 302 24.17 -10.17 17.03
N GLU A 303 25.50 -10.08 17.04
CA GLU A 303 26.37 -10.85 17.94
C GLU A 303 26.31 -10.34 19.39
N LYS A 304 25.93 -9.07 19.60
CA LYS A 304 25.97 -8.44 20.93
C LYS A 304 24.70 -8.62 21.75
N HIS A 305 23.58 -8.98 21.13
CA HIS A 305 22.30 -9.10 21.82
C HIS A 305 22.03 -10.54 22.28
N SER A 306 21.77 -10.70 23.58
CA SER A 306 21.34 -11.97 24.17
C SER A 306 19.90 -12.31 23.78
N PHE A 307 19.63 -13.59 23.54
CA PHE A 307 18.31 -14.13 23.26
C PHE A 307 17.28 -13.75 24.35
N ASN A 308 16.10 -13.26 23.95
CA ASN A 308 15.00 -13.01 24.88
C ASN A 308 13.93 -14.11 24.77
N PRO A 309 13.59 -14.82 25.86
CA PRO A 309 12.51 -15.82 25.86
C PRO A 309 11.08 -15.25 25.68
N TYR A 310 10.85 -13.94 25.92
CA TYR A 310 9.55 -13.27 25.82
C TYR A 310 9.39 -12.42 24.56
N TRP A 311 10.03 -12.83 23.47
CA TRP A 311 10.03 -12.09 22.20
C TRP A 311 8.68 -12.10 21.46
N PHE A 312 7.80 -13.05 21.77
CA PHE A 312 6.53 -13.23 21.08
C PHE A 312 5.46 -12.29 21.63
N ASP A 313 5.24 -11.18 20.93
CA ASP A 313 4.24 -10.15 21.24
C ASP A 313 3.05 -10.18 20.26
N GLU A 314 2.14 -9.21 20.39
CA GLU A 314 0.96 -9.08 19.52
C GLU A 314 1.35 -8.92 18.05
N LEU A 315 2.45 -8.23 17.73
CA LEU A 315 2.92 -8.05 16.36
C LEU A 315 3.48 -9.36 15.79
N SER A 316 4.21 -10.11 16.58
CA SER A 316 4.72 -11.44 16.22
C SER A 316 3.57 -12.39 15.92
N PHE A 317 2.52 -12.34 16.74
CA PHE A 317 1.28 -13.08 16.49
C PHE A 317 0.61 -12.65 15.18
N VAL A 318 0.41 -11.34 14.96
CA VAL A 318 -0.17 -10.77 13.73
C VAL A 318 0.57 -11.24 12.47
N LEU A 319 1.90 -11.24 12.49
CA LEU A 319 2.68 -11.66 11.33
C LEU A 319 2.68 -13.18 11.13
N CYS A 320 2.64 -13.96 12.22
CA CYS A 320 2.50 -15.42 12.14
C CYS A 320 1.17 -15.80 11.47
N ILE A 321 0.06 -15.23 11.94
CA ILE A 321 -1.25 -15.51 11.36
C ILE A 321 -1.36 -14.97 9.93
N HIS A 322 -0.71 -13.85 9.60
CA HIS A 322 -0.61 -13.31 8.23
C HIS A 322 0.01 -14.32 7.27
N PHE A 323 1.16 -14.88 7.62
CA PHE A 323 1.83 -15.86 6.76
C PHE A 323 1.06 -17.18 6.67
N ILE A 324 0.51 -17.68 7.77
CA ILE A 324 -0.33 -18.87 7.76
C ILE A 324 -1.56 -18.65 6.86
N PHE A 325 -2.23 -17.50 6.97
CA PHE A 325 -3.39 -17.17 6.14
C PHE A 325 -3.05 -17.21 4.65
N LEU A 326 -1.94 -16.59 4.22
CA LEU A 326 -1.51 -16.57 2.82
C LEU A 326 -1.14 -17.98 2.31
N MET A 327 -0.44 -18.76 3.13
CA MET A 327 -0.09 -20.16 2.82
C MET A 327 -1.32 -21.05 2.67
N MET A 328 -2.35 -20.85 3.50
CA MET A 328 -3.60 -21.60 3.41
C MET A 328 -4.40 -21.17 2.18
N LEU A 329 -4.50 -19.86 1.92
CA LEU A 329 -5.31 -19.32 0.84
C LEU A 329 -4.89 -19.87 -0.53
N VAL A 330 -3.59 -19.96 -0.80
CA VAL A 330 -3.06 -20.49 -2.08
C VAL A 330 -3.29 -22.00 -2.27
N VAL A 331 -3.45 -22.75 -1.17
CA VAL A 331 -3.68 -24.20 -1.21
C VAL A 331 -5.17 -24.52 -1.41
N PHE A 332 -6.06 -23.79 -0.74
CA PHE A 332 -7.49 -24.11 -0.72
C PHE A 332 -8.30 -23.47 -1.85
N TYR A 333 -7.79 -22.42 -2.50
CA TYR A 333 -8.53 -21.70 -3.54
C TYR A 333 -7.83 -21.72 -4.89
N ASN A 334 -8.65 -21.88 -5.94
CA ASN A 334 -8.19 -21.91 -7.32
C ASN A 334 -8.51 -20.56 -7.98
N PRO A 335 -7.53 -19.91 -8.66
CA PRO A 335 -7.75 -18.63 -9.33
C PRO A 335 -8.79 -18.69 -10.47
N ILE A 336 -9.03 -19.86 -11.09
CA ILE A 336 -9.96 -20.01 -12.21
C ILE A 336 -11.38 -19.60 -11.82
N TYR A 337 -11.79 -19.93 -10.59
CA TYR A 337 -13.14 -19.65 -10.11
C TYR A 337 -13.34 -18.22 -9.64
N VAL A 338 -12.32 -17.36 -9.76
CA VAL A 338 -12.44 -15.96 -9.36
C VAL A 338 -13.15 -15.15 -10.44
N VAL A 339 -14.23 -14.49 -10.02
CA VAL A 339 -14.96 -13.50 -10.81
C VAL A 339 -14.85 -12.16 -10.11
N SER A 340 -13.98 -11.30 -10.63
CA SER A 340 -13.69 -9.99 -10.06
C SER A 340 -14.54 -8.93 -10.77
N ARG A 341 -15.35 -8.21 -9.99
CA ARG A 341 -16.18 -7.09 -10.47
C ARG A 341 -15.68 -5.82 -9.81
N GLY A 342 -15.53 -4.75 -10.58
CA GLY A 342 -15.16 -3.48 -10.00
C GLY A 342 -14.71 -2.45 -11.00
N PHE A 343 -14.02 -1.43 -10.47
CA PHE A 343 -13.43 -0.36 -11.25
C PHE A 343 -12.07 -0.80 -11.78
N HIS A 344 -12.03 -1.13 -13.07
CA HIS A 344 -10.82 -1.59 -13.75
C HIS A 344 -10.33 -0.53 -14.74
N GLN A 345 -9.20 -0.80 -15.40
CA GLN A 345 -8.68 0.07 -16.45
C GLN A 345 -9.76 0.29 -17.53
N PRO A 346 -10.13 1.54 -17.87
CA PRO A 346 -11.27 1.80 -18.75
C PRO A 346 -11.08 1.13 -20.11
N ILE A 347 -12.15 0.55 -20.65
CA ILE A 347 -12.19 0.00 -22.01
C ILE A 347 -12.73 1.06 -22.96
N GLY A 348 -12.01 1.28 -24.06
CA GLY A 348 -12.30 2.35 -25.01
C GLY A 348 -11.41 2.30 -26.26
N PRO A 349 -11.36 3.37 -27.05
CA PRO A 349 -10.62 3.41 -28.32
C PRO A 349 -9.11 3.24 -28.14
N CYS A 350 -8.56 2.10 -28.58
CA CYS A 350 -7.14 1.73 -28.46
C CYS A 350 -6.10 2.72 -29.02
N GLN A 351 -6.53 3.66 -29.86
CA GLN A 351 -5.64 4.63 -30.49
C GLN A 351 -5.34 5.83 -29.58
N GLU A 352 -6.15 6.07 -28.54
CA GLU A 352 -5.90 7.15 -27.58
C GLU A 352 -4.74 6.81 -26.65
N LYS A 353 -3.79 7.74 -26.61
CA LYS A 353 -2.61 7.65 -25.76
C LYS A 353 -2.50 8.90 -24.91
N THR A 354 -2.50 8.75 -23.59
CA THR A 354 -2.21 9.82 -22.64
C THR A 354 -0.70 9.89 -22.39
N SER A 355 -0.13 11.07 -22.53
CA SER A 355 1.27 11.33 -22.14
C SER A 355 1.40 11.34 -20.62
N LEU A 356 2.34 10.56 -20.07
CA LEU A 356 2.55 10.42 -18.62
C LEU A 356 2.89 11.75 -17.91
N VAL A 357 3.42 12.74 -18.64
CA VAL A 357 4.01 13.95 -18.05
C VAL A 357 3.12 15.20 -18.23
N LYS A 358 2.22 15.19 -19.21
CA LYS A 358 1.68 16.43 -19.80
C LYS A 358 0.44 16.99 -19.11
N GLU A 359 -0.24 16.21 -18.27
CA GLU A 359 -1.59 16.60 -17.83
C GLU A 359 -1.66 17.39 -16.51
N LYS A 360 -0.56 17.49 -15.74
CA LYS A 360 -0.49 18.39 -14.56
C LYS A 360 0.91 18.59 -13.99
N LEU A 361 1.75 17.54 -14.04
CA LEU A 361 3.16 17.62 -13.60
C LEU A 361 3.96 18.57 -14.49
N GLY A 362 3.70 18.56 -15.80
CA GLY A 362 4.24 19.53 -16.76
C GLY A 362 3.98 20.98 -16.37
N SER A 363 2.76 21.35 -15.96
CA SER A 363 2.43 22.75 -15.62
C SER A 363 3.10 23.28 -14.34
N GLU A 364 3.42 22.39 -13.39
CA GLU A 364 4.15 22.74 -12.16
C GLU A 364 5.67 22.71 -12.39
N MET A 365 6.18 21.77 -13.21
CA MET A 365 7.59 21.71 -13.63
C MET A 365 7.99 22.83 -14.61
N GLU A 366 7.07 23.27 -15.45
CA GLU A 366 7.21 24.42 -16.37
C GLU A 366 7.40 25.71 -15.57
N LYS A 367 6.64 25.87 -14.47
CA LYS A 367 6.82 26.97 -13.52
C LYS A 367 8.11 26.90 -12.70
N SER A 368 8.67 25.70 -12.48
CA SER A 368 9.89 25.51 -11.68
C SER A 368 11.19 25.54 -12.51
N GLY A 369 11.12 25.79 -13.83
CA GLY A 369 12.29 25.84 -14.72
C GLY A 369 12.98 24.48 -14.97
N LEU A 370 12.40 23.37 -14.48
CA LEU A 370 12.91 22.02 -14.70
C LEU A 370 12.50 21.43 -16.07
N GLU A 371 11.69 22.15 -16.84
CA GLU A 371 11.21 21.72 -18.15
C GLU A 371 12.33 21.30 -19.11
N LYS A 372 13.49 21.99 -19.07
CA LYS A 372 14.67 21.64 -19.87
C LYS A 372 15.33 20.32 -19.45
N LEU A 373 15.24 19.94 -18.17
CA LEU A 373 15.83 18.70 -17.66
C LEU A 373 14.94 17.49 -18.00
N PHE A 374 13.63 17.71 -18.21
CA PHE A 374 12.63 16.68 -18.46
C PHE A 374 12.07 16.70 -19.89
N SER A 375 12.63 17.50 -20.81
CA SER A 375 12.12 17.64 -22.18
C SER A 375 12.07 16.31 -22.95
N PHE A 376 12.91 15.35 -22.59
CA PHE A 376 12.96 14.02 -23.18
C PHE A 376 11.84 13.07 -22.69
N THR A 377 11.18 13.39 -21.58
CA THR A 377 10.06 12.59 -21.05
C THR A 377 8.73 12.90 -21.75
N LYS A 378 8.71 13.92 -22.62
CA LYS A 378 7.54 14.39 -23.37
C LYS A 378 6.98 13.34 -24.34
N ASP A 379 7.78 12.35 -24.71
CA ASP A 379 7.43 11.29 -25.66
C ASP A 379 6.97 9.98 -25.01
N ILE A 380 6.98 9.87 -23.68
CA ILE A 380 6.50 8.66 -23.00
C ILE A 380 4.97 8.67 -22.96
N LYS A 381 4.38 7.87 -23.85
CA LYS A 381 2.94 7.71 -24.04
C LYS A 381 2.46 6.41 -23.39
N LYS A 382 1.40 6.51 -22.59
CA LYS A 382 0.66 5.38 -22.01
C LYS A 382 -0.65 5.21 -22.78
N SER A 383 -1.11 3.96 -22.96
CA SER A 383 -2.47 3.72 -23.48
C SER A 383 -3.50 4.17 -22.45
N THR A 384 -4.45 5.00 -22.87
CA THR A 384 -5.51 5.49 -21.97
C THR A 384 -6.47 4.36 -21.62
N TYR A 385 -6.75 3.49 -22.60
CA TYR A 385 -7.71 2.39 -22.46
C TYR A 385 -7.05 1.02 -22.54
N PHE A 386 -7.74 0.05 -21.93
CA PHE A 386 -7.48 -1.36 -22.11
C PHE A 386 -8.01 -1.84 -23.48
N CYS A 387 -7.15 -2.55 -24.21
CA CYS A 387 -7.42 -2.99 -25.58
C CYS A 387 -7.83 -4.45 -25.67
N LEU A 388 -9.11 -4.70 -25.98
CA LEU A 388 -9.66 -6.06 -26.09
C LEU A 388 -9.05 -6.90 -27.23
N ASN A 389 -8.62 -6.26 -28.33
CA ASN A 389 -8.01 -6.94 -29.48
C ASN A 389 -6.46 -6.93 -29.43
N GLY A 390 -5.87 -6.45 -28.33
CA GLY A 390 -4.42 -6.31 -28.16
C GLY A 390 -3.73 -7.53 -27.53
N THR A 391 -2.53 -7.31 -26.99
CA THR A 391 -1.82 -8.30 -26.15
C THR A 391 -2.74 -8.75 -25.02
N GLY A 392 -3.20 -10.01 -25.10
CA GLY A 392 -4.10 -10.59 -24.11
C GLY A 392 -3.54 -10.45 -22.70
N SER A 393 -4.42 -10.25 -21.72
CA SER A 393 -4.01 -10.26 -20.33
C SER A 393 -3.50 -11.67 -19.95
N GLU A 394 -2.40 -11.72 -19.20
CA GLU A 394 -1.81 -12.99 -18.76
C GLU A 394 -2.70 -13.71 -17.73
N TYR A 395 -3.42 -12.95 -16.87
CA TYR A 395 -4.05 -13.48 -15.66
C TYR A 395 -5.57 -13.55 -15.70
N PHE A 396 -6.21 -12.78 -16.57
CA PHE A 396 -7.67 -12.73 -16.68
C PHE A 396 -8.16 -12.72 -18.13
N ASP A 397 -9.40 -13.11 -18.31
CA ASP A 397 -10.14 -12.92 -19.54
C ASP A 397 -11.61 -12.57 -19.22
N PHE A 398 -12.51 -12.75 -20.19
CA PHE A 398 -13.93 -12.42 -20.08
C PHE A 398 -14.83 -13.66 -20.24
N HIS A 399 -14.33 -14.88 -20.03
CA HIS A 399 -15.08 -16.10 -20.31
C HIS A 399 -16.35 -16.25 -19.46
N CYS A 400 -16.37 -15.68 -18.25
CA CYS A 400 -17.50 -15.69 -17.33
C CYS A 400 -18.58 -14.64 -17.66
N VAL A 401 -18.35 -13.78 -18.65
CA VAL A 401 -19.31 -12.75 -19.10
C VAL A 401 -20.13 -13.29 -20.28
N PRO A 402 -21.44 -13.01 -20.37
CA PRO A 402 -22.26 -13.44 -21.51
C PRO A 402 -21.66 -12.99 -22.85
N GLY A 403 -21.41 -13.93 -23.76
CA GLY A 403 -20.79 -13.66 -25.06
C GLY A 403 -19.27 -13.50 -25.05
N GLY A 404 -18.60 -13.75 -23.91
CA GLY A 404 -17.14 -13.76 -23.79
C GLY A 404 -16.48 -12.39 -23.97
N LYS A 405 -17.27 -11.31 -23.92
CA LYS A 405 -16.82 -9.92 -24.08
C LYS A 405 -17.64 -9.01 -23.17
N PRO A 406 -17.03 -7.94 -22.61
CA PRO A 406 -17.78 -6.94 -21.89
C PRO A 406 -18.78 -6.25 -22.84
N VAL A 407 -19.95 -5.90 -22.33
CA VAL A 407 -20.95 -5.13 -23.08
C VAL A 407 -20.41 -3.70 -23.24
N ILE A 408 -20.11 -3.32 -24.49
CA ILE A 408 -19.63 -1.98 -24.84
C ILE A 408 -20.78 -1.28 -25.55
N ASP A 409 -21.59 -0.53 -24.80
CA ASP A 409 -22.62 0.34 -25.36
C ASP A 409 -21.98 1.70 -25.64
N ASP A 410 -21.53 2.00 -26.87
CA ASP A 410 -21.04 3.29 -27.43
C ASP A 410 -20.16 4.25 -26.56
N TYR A 411 -19.76 3.85 -25.34
CA TYR A 411 -19.16 4.68 -24.29
C TYR A 411 -17.96 3.97 -23.64
N ILE A 412 -17.15 4.76 -22.92
CA ILE A 412 -16.04 4.28 -22.10
C ILE A 412 -16.59 3.44 -20.95
N VAL A 413 -16.09 2.21 -20.79
CA VAL A 413 -16.52 1.29 -19.73
C VAL A 413 -15.43 1.18 -18.67
N GLU A 414 -15.68 1.78 -17.50
CA GLU A 414 -14.79 1.74 -16.34
C GLU A 414 -15.14 0.62 -15.35
N TRP A 415 -16.40 0.19 -15.37
CA TRP A 415 -16.93 -0.79 -14.45
C TRP A 415 -17.33 -2.06 -15.20
N TYR A 416 -16.57 -3.13 -15.03
CA TYR A 416 -16.81 -4.39 -15.73
C TYR A 416 -16.36 -5.60 -14.92
N THR A 417 -16.66 -6.79 -15.43
CA THR A 417 -16.31 -8.08 -14.81
C THR A 417 -15.13 -8.70 -15.55
N ILE A 418 -14.17 -9.22 -14.80
CA ILE A 418 -13.05 -10.04 -15.29
C ILE A 418 -13.02 -11.39 -14.58
N CYS A 419 -12.48 -12.38 -15.26
CA CYS A 419 -12.51 -13.78 -14.82
C CYS A 419 -11.09 -14.34 -14.76
N GLY A 420 -10.78 -15.16 -13.77
CA GLY A 420 -9.48 -15.84 -13.67
C GLY A 420 -9.23 -16.77 -14.84
N LYS A 421 -8.06 -16.68 -15.47
CA LYS A 421 -7.75 -17.47 -16.68
C LYS A 421 -7.29 -18.89 -16.34
N GLU A 422 -7.69 -19.86 -17.15
CA GLU A 422 -7.31 -21.28 -16.98
C GLU A 422 -5.78 -21.51 -17.00
N SER A 423 -5.04 -20.76 -17.81
CA SER A 423 -3.57 -20.86 -17.87
C SER A 423 -2.85 -20.55 -16.56
N ASN A 424 -3.51 -19.86 -15.60
CA ASN A 424 -2.92 -19.62 -14.29
C ASN A 424 -2.89 -20.88 -13.41
N TYR A 425 -3.75 -21.85 -13.71
CA TYR A 425 -3.83 -23.11 -12.97
C TYR A 425 -2.70 -24.07 -13.33
N ASP A 426 -2.23 -24.04 -14.57
CA ASP A 426 -1.11 -24.88 -15.03
C ASP A 426 0.16 -24.69 -14.17
N TYR A 427 0.29 -23.51 -13.56
CA TYR A 427 1.42 -23.14 -12.70
C TYR A 427 1.04 -23.04 -11.21
N GLN A 428 -0.10 -23.61 -10.77
CA GLN A 428 -0.56 -23.48 -9.37
C GLN A 428 0.47 -24.03 -8.37
N TRP A 429 1.13 -25.15 -8.68
CA TRP A 429 2.17 -25.71 -7.80
C TRP A 429 3.38 -24.79 -7.65
N GLU A 430 3.74 -24.06 -8.70
CA GLU A 430 4.81 -23.05 -8.66
C GLU A 430 4.43 -21.91 -7.72
N TYR A 431 3.18 -21.42 -7.80
CA TYR A 431 2.65 -20.40 -6.88
C TYR A 431 2.59 -20.91 -5.43
N ILE A 432 2.12 -22.13 -5.19
CA ILE A 432 2.10 -22.72 -3.83
C ILE A 432 3.52 -22.76 -3.27
N TYR A 433 4.47 -23.30 -4.03
CA TYR A 433 5.88 -23.39 -3.61
C TYR A 433 6.47 -22.01 -3.33
N LEU A 434 6.26 -21.04 -4.25
CA LEU A 434 6.75 -19.67 -4.11
C LEU A 434 6.22 -19.00 -2.84
N ILE A 435 4.90 -19.03 -2.63
CA ILE A 435 4.27 -18.38 -1.48
C ILE A 435 4.71 -19.03 -0.17
N TRP A 436 4.74 -20.36 -0.11
CA TRP A 436 5.23 -21.09 1.06
C TRP A 436 6.69 -20.77 1.35
N PHE A 437 7.54 -20.76 0.31
CA PHE A 437 8.95 -20.41 0.45
C PHE A 437 9.12 -19.02 1.04
N LEU A 438 8.43 -18.01 0.49
CA LEU A 438 8.51 -16.63 0.98
C LEU A 438 7.97 -16.48 2.40
N CYS A 439 6.85 -17.13 2.72
CA CYS A 439 6.24 -17.07 4.06
C CYS A 439 7.13 -17.74 5.12
N ILE A 440 7.71 -18.90 4.81
CA ILE A 440 8.62 -19.62 5.73
C ILE A 440 9.91 -18.82 5.94
N HIS A 441 10.54 -18.33 4.86
CA HIS A 441 11.74 -17.51 4.98
C HIS A 441 11.47 -16.19 5.69
N GLY A 442 10.35 -15.53 5.38
CA GLY A 442 9.90 -14.35 6.09
C GLY A 442 9.68 -14.60 7.58
N SER A 443 9.09 -15.74 7.94
CA SER A 443 8.91 -16.15 9.34
C SER A 443 10.24 -16.38 10.05
N ILE A 444 11.23 -16.99 9.39
CA ILE A 444 12.57 -17.18 9.95
C ILE A 444 13.27 -15.84 10.18
N ILE A 445 13.22 -14.93 9.20
CA ILE A 445 13.82 -13.60 9.30
C ILE A 445 13.15 -12.81 10.43
N LEU A 446 11.82 -12.85 10.52
CA LEU A 446 11.08 -12.22 11.61
C LEU A 446 11.41 -12.82 12.97
N TYR A 447 11.51 -14.13 13.07
CA TYR A 447 11.93 -14.79 14.30
C TYR A 447 13.30 -14.30 14.75
N GLN A 448 14.26 -14.18 13.82
CA GLN A 448 15.58 -13.65 14.11
C GLN A 448 15.53 -12.18 14.54
N ALA A 449 14.76 -11.34 13.86
CA ALA A 449 14.59 -9.94 14.21
C ALA A 449 13.92 -9.79 15.59
N ALA A 450 12.85 -10.54 15.86
CA ALA A 450 12.04 -10.45 17.07
C ALA A 450 12.74 -11.04 18.30
N SER A 451 13.32 -12.25 18.19
CA SER A 451 14.01 -12.91 19.31
C SER A 451 15.18 -12.13 19.89
N LYS A 452 15.72 -11.18 19.11
CA LYS A 452 16.85 -10.33 19.47
C LYS A 452 16.48 -8.87 19.75
N SER A 453 15.21 -8.47 19.57
CA SER A 453 14.76 -7.08 19.70
C SER A 453 14.34 -6.66 21.11
N TRP A 454 14.06 -7.60 22.02
CA TRP A 454 13.43 -7.29 23.31
C TRP A 454 14.42 -7.21 24.50
N GLY A 455 15.72 -7.02 24.24
CA GLY A 455 16.75 -7.11 25.30
C GLY A 455 16.79 -5.97 26.32
N THR A 456 16.15 -4.82 26.10
CA THR A 456 16.60 -3.57 26.74
C THR A 456 15.53 -2.68 27.40
N GLU A 457 14.23 -2.89 27.16
CA GLU A 457 13.21 -2.05 27.84
C GLU A 457 13.22 -2.31 29.36
N GLN A 458 13.45 -3.55 29.79
CA GLN A 458 13.66 -3.88 31.21
C GLN A 458 15.04 -3.46 31.76
N SER A 459 16.09 -3.34 30.93
CA SER A 459 17.40 -2.89 31.42
C SER A 459 17.39 -1.40 31.75
N ASN A 460 16.64 -0.59 30.98
CA ASN A 460 16.47 0.83 31.25
C ASN A 460 15.54 1.10 32.45
N VAL A 461 14.55 0.24 32.69
CA VAL A 461 13.75 0.28 33.93
C VAL A 461 14.58 -0.12 35.15
N LYS A 462 15.46 -1.13 35.04
CA LYS A 462 16.38 -1.50 36.14
C LYS A 462 17.44 -0.43 36.42
N LYS A 463 17.93 0.29 35.40
CA LYS A 463 18.85 1.44 35.59
C LYS A 463 18.19 2.68 36.21
N LYS A 464 16.85 2.79 36.19
CA LYS A 464 16.12 3.88 36.86
C LYS A 464 15.79 3.59 38.34
N ASN A 465 15.91 2.33 38.77
CA ASN A 465 15.61 1.90 40.13
C ASN A 465 16.86 1.62 40.99
N ASN A 466 18.05 1.87 40.44
CA ASN A 466 19.34 1.94 41.13
C ASN A 466 19.92 3.33 40.93
#